data_AF-A0A9Q1K790-F1
#
_entry.id   AF-A0A9Q1K790-F1
#
_cell.length_a   1.000
_cell.length_b   1.000
_cell.length_c   1.000
_cell.angle_alpha   90.00
_cell.angle_beta   90.00
_cell.angle_gamma   90.00
#
_symmetry.space_group_name_H-M   'P 1'
#
loop_
_entity.id
_entity.type
_entity.pdbx_description
1 polymer ?
#
loop_
_entity_poly.entity_id
_entity_poly.type
_entity_poly.pdbx_seq_one_letter_code
_entity_poly.pdbx_strand_id
1 'polypeptide(L)'
;MAIPQNVVTYDTFIDDQSSKYCGASRYGKADILHKTAFPDGADKYDVVGYLYATALMNFPTNFILTSLSRESWDKESNWIGYIAVSNDQASKEMGRREIYVAWRGTIREAEWVNDLGAVPESVQPLLSPGKTVFHLLEFKAATGFFYMAVIHFF
;
A
#
# COMPACT_ATOMS: atom_id res chain seq x y z
N MET A 1 -5.59 16.86 11.86
CA MET A 1 -5.04 15.72 12.64
C MET A 1 -4.49 14.73 11.62
N ALA A 2 -3.18 14.51 11.59
CA ALA A 2 -2.58 13.54 10.67
C ALA A 2 -2.75 12.14 11.28
N ILE A 3 -3.43 11.25 10.56
CA ILE A 3 -3.56 9.85 10.95
C ILE A 3 -2.15 9.24 10.95
N PRO A 4 -1.70 8.50 11.98
CA PRO A 4 -0.48 7.70 11.92
C PRO A 4 -0.71 6.49 11.00
N GLN A 5 -0.74 6.75 9.69
CA GLN A 5 -0.98 5.75 8.64
C GLN A 5 0.09 4.66 8.60
N ASN A 6 1.26 4.95 9.18
CA ASN A 6 2.39 4.04 9.30
C ASN A 6 2.23 3.02 10.42
N VAL A 7 1.21 3.07 11.28
CA VAL A 7 1.05 2.04 12.32
C VAL A 7 0.07 0.96 11.85
N VAL A 8 -1.09 1.35 11.34
CA VAL A 8 -2.11 0.41 10.82
C VAL A 8 -1.56 -0.50 9.74
N THR A 9 -0.81 0.06 8.79
CA THR A 9 -0.30 -0.68 7.63
C THR A 9 0.78 -1.69 8.00
N TYR A 10 1.57 -1.42 9.04
CA TYR A 10 2.60 -2.35 9.52
C TYR A 10 1.99 -3.40 10.47
N ASP A 11 1.10 -3.00 11.37
CA ASP A 11 0.44 -3.93 12.32
C ASP A 11 -0.38 -5.01 11.62
N THR A 12 -1.01 -4.66 10.50
CA THR A 12 -1.87 -5.61 9.77
C THR A 12 -1.09 -6.51 8.83
N PHE A 13 0.10 -6.16 8.39
CA PHE A 13 0.79 -6.90 7.35
C PHE A 13 1.41 -8.20 7.90
N ILE A 14 1.24 -9.32 7.20
CA ILE A 14 1.85 -10.61 7.57
C ILE A 14 3.19 -10.75 6.86
N ASP A 15 4.29 -10.49 7.55
CA ASP A 15 5.67 -10.60 7.04
C ASP A 15 6.36 -11.95 7.35
N ASP A 16 5.70 -12.82 8.12
CA ASP A 16 6.17 -14.15 8.45
C ASP A 16 6.07 -15.08 7.22
N GLN A 17 7.22 -15.36 6.60
CA GLN A 17 7.32 -16.22 5.42
C GLN A 17 6.96 -17.68 5.68
N SER A 18 6.91 -18.13 6.94
CA SER A 18 6.41 -19.46 7.28
C SER A 18 4.88 -19.56 7.19
N SER A 19 4.18 -18.43 7.31
CA SER A 19 2.74 -18.36 7.16
C SER A 19 2.34 -18.52 5.69
N LYS A 20 1.30 -19.33 5.44
CA LYS A 20 0.65 -19.41 4.12
C LYS A 20 -0.03 -18.11 3.70
N TYR A 21 -0.22 -17.18 4.63
CA TYR A 21 -0.78 -15.84 4.41
C TYR A 21 0.28 -14.74 4.38
N CYS A 22 1.57 -15.10 4.30
CA CYS A 22 2.66 -14.12 4.10
C CYS A 22 2.33 -13.21 2.91
N GLY A 23 2.41 -11.89 3.09
CA GLY A 23 2.04 -10.92 2.07
C GLY A 23 0.60 -10.40 2.17
N ALA A 24 -0.27 -10.98 3.00
CA ALA A 24 -1.65 -10.53 3.15
C ALA A 24 -1.84 -9.55 4.32
N SER A 25 -3.06 -9.00 4.41
CA SER A 25 -3.56 -8.34 5.64
C SER A 25 -4.06 -9.38 6.63
N ARG A 26 -3.69 -9.21 7.90
CA ARG A 26 -4.10 -10.03 9.05
C ARG A 26 -5.57 -9.84 9.40
N TYR A 27 -6.07 -8.61 9.24
CA TYR A 27 -7.44 -8.26 9.58
C TYR A 27 -8.27 -8.04 8.31
N GLY A 28 -9.58 -8.28 8.43
CA GLY A 28 -10.55 -7.92 7.40
C GLY A 28 -10.92 -6.44 7.48
N LYS A 29 -11.56 -5.92 6.42
CA LYS A 29 -11.88 -4.49 6.28
C LYS A 29 -12.68 -3.92 7.46
N ALA A 30 -13.65 -4.67 7.97
CA ALA A 30 -14.48 -4.26 9.11
C ALA A 30 -13.71 -4.14 10.44
N ASP A 31 -12.58 -4.86 10.56
CA ASP A 31 -11.87 -5.00 11.82
C ASP A 31 -10.54 -4.23 11.86
N ILE A 32 -9.94 -3.95 10.70
CA ILE A 32 -8.56 -3.46 10.61
C ILE A 32 -8.32 -2.20 11.43
N LEU A 33 -9.24 -1.24 11.44
CA LEU A 33 -9.08 0.00 12.23
C LEU A 33 -9.29 -0.24 13.73
N HIS A 34 -10.09 -1.24 14.11
CA HIS A 34 -10.33 -1.58 15.52
C HIS A 34 -9.27 -2.49 16.12
N LYS A 35 -8.59 -3.29 15.29
CA LYS A 35 -7.58 -4.28 15.69
C LYS A 35 -6.14 -3.81 15.50
N THR A 36 -5.94 -2.58 15.06
CA THR A 36 -4.63 -1.93 14.95
C THR A 36 -4.62 -0.66 15.79
N ALA A 37 -3.44 -0.06 16.00
CA ALA A 37 -3.34 1.18 16.75
C ALA A 37 -3.77 2.42 15.92
N PHE A 38 -5.02 2.42 15.44
CA PHE A 38 -5.65 3.61 14.86
C PHE A 38 -6.13 4.52 16.00
N PRO A 39 -5.54 5.72 16.18
CA PRO A 39 -5.92 6.61 17.26
C PRO A 39 -7.33 7.15 17.03
N ASP A 40 -8.12 7.22 18.11
CA ASP A 40 -9.42 7.89 18.24
C ASP A 40 -10.16 8.18 16.93
N GLY A 41 -11.04 7.27 16.54
CA GLY A 41 -11.90 7.45 15.37
C GLY A 41 -12.04 6.25 14.46
N ALA A 42 -11.69 5.03 14.88
CA ALA A 42 -11.96 3.83 14.10
C ALA A 42 -13.45 3.75 13.70
N ASP A 43 -14.36 4.08 14.63
CA ASP A 43 -15.80 4.15 14.38
C ASP A 43 -16.22 5.24 13.40
N LYS A 44 -15.35 6.19 13.06
CA LYS A 44 -15.64 7.31 12.15
C LYS A 44 -15.34 6.99 10.69
N TYR A 45 -14.66 5.88 10.40
CA TYR A 45 -14.22 5.52 9.06
C TYR A 45 -14.51 4.06 8.74
N ASP A 46 -14.98 3.82 7.53
CA ASP A 46 -15.19 2.50 6.96
C ASP A 46 -14.07 2.19 5.97
N VAL A 47 -13.42 1.04 6.11
CA VAL A 47 -12.48 0.55 5.09
C VAL A 47 -13.27 -0.09 3.95
N VAL A 48 -13.25 0.57 2.80
CA VAL A 48 -14.03 0.16 1.63
C VAL A 48 -13.21 -0.69 0.66
N GLY A 49 -11.89 -0.55 0.67
CA GLY A 49 -11.01 -1.18 -0.31
C GLY A 49 -9.69 -1.63 0.30
N TYR A 50 -9.17 -2.74 -0.22
CA TYR A 50 -7.77 -3.12 -0.03
C TYR A 50 -7.02 -2.95 -1.34
N LEU A 51 -5.77 -2.54 -1.23
CA LEU A 51 -4.85 -2.35 -2.33
C LEU A 51 -3.88 -3.53 -2.33
N TYR A 52 -3.71 -4.12 -3.50
CA TYR A 52 -2.72 -5.16 -3.73
C TYR A 52 -1.81 -4.73 -4.86
N ALA A 53 -0.52 -5.09 -4.77
CA ALA A 53 0.41 -4.87 -5.85
C ALA A 53 1.15 -6.16 -6.18
N THR A 54 1.49 -6.28 -7.46
CA THR A 54 2.41 -7.29 -7.99
C THR A 54 3.59 -6.61 -8.65
N ALA A 55 4.72 -7.31 -8.74
CA ALA A 55 5.91 -6.84 -9.45
C ALA A 55 6.26 -7.81 -10.58
N LEU A 56 6.69 -7.28 -11.72
CA LEU A 56 7.18 -8.11 -12.82
C LEU A 56 8.39 -8.93 -12.35
N MET A 57 8.30 -10.26 -12.52
CA MET A 57 9.22 -11.30 -12.00
C MET A 57 10.72 -11.13 -12.32
N ASN A 58 11.13 -10.17 -13.14
CA ASN A 58 12.51 -9.99 -13.58
C ASN A 58 13.29 -8.90 -12.81
N PHE A 59 12.70 -8.27 -11.79
CA PHE A 59 13.42 -7.30 -10.97
C PHE A 59 14.03 -7.96 -9.72
N PRO A 60 15.32 -7.74 -9.42
CA PRO A 60 16.02 -8.31 -8.27
C PRO A 60 15.58 -7.68 -6.92
N THR A 61 14.40 -7.09 -6.87
CA THR A 61 13.94 -6.27 -5.77
C THR A 61 12.79 -6.99 -5.06
N ASN A 62 13.08 -7.46 -3.83
CA ASN A 62 12.19 -8.26 -2.97
C ASN A 62 10.98 -7.47 -2.42
N PHE A 63 10.28 -6.68 -3.24
CA PHE A 63 9.10 -5.91 -2.83
C PHE A 63 7.89 -6.80 -2.49
N ILE A 64 7.78 -7.94 -3.18
CA ILE A 64 6.74 -8.94 -2.94
C ILE A 64 7.32 -10.02 -2.03
N LEU A 65 6.80 -10.09 -0.80
CA LEU A 65 7.13 -11.15 0.15
C LEU A 65 6.38 -12.42 -0.22
N THR A 66 7.14 -13.47 -0.55
CA THR A 66 6.58 -14.78 -0.87
C THR A 66 6.56 -15.68 0.35
N SER A 67 5.48 -16.44 0.50
CA SER A 67 5.40 -17.53 1.47
C SER A 67 6.32 -18.69 1.07
N LEU A 68 6.95 -19.33 2.05
CA LEU A 68 7.66 -20.60 1.88
C LEU A 68 6.71 -21.80 1.87
N SER A 69 5.43 -21.60 2.22
CA SER A 69 4.41 -22.63 2.16
C SER A 69 4.05 -22.97 0.72
N ARG A 70 3.86 -24.26 0.43
CA ARG A 70 3.32 -24.72 -0.87
C ARG A 70 1.87 -24.32 -1.08
N GLU A 71 1.15 -24.04 0.02
CA GLU A 71 -0.25 -23.60 0.03
C GLU A 71 -0.39 -22.08 0.15
N SER A 72 0.57 -21.32 -0.41
CA SER A 72 0.53 -19.85 -0.36
C SER A 72 -0.80 -19.31 -0.90
N TRP A 73 -1.35 -18.31 -0.22
CA TRP A 73 -2.59 -17.63 -0.62
C TRP A 73 -2.45 -16.93 -1.98
N ASP A 74 -1.27 -16.36 -2.23
CA ASP A 74 -0.86 -15.74 -3.50
C ASP A 74 0.66 -15.90 -3.65
N LYS A 75 1.17 -15.92 -4.88
CA LYS A 75 2.60 -16.10 -5.18
C LYS A 75 3.24 -14.88 -5.80
N GLU A 76 2.44 -13.91 -6.24
CA GLU A 76 2.86 -12.81 -7.08
C GLU A 76 2.40 -11.45 -6.55
N SER A 77 1.47 -11.43 -5.58
CA SER A 77 0.83 -10.21 -5.08
C SER A 77 0.91 -10.10 -3.56
N ASN A 78 1.12 -8.86 -3.09
CA ASN A 78 1.06 -8.51 -1.68
C ASN A 78 -0.01 -7.46 -1.43
N TRP A 79 -0.61 -7.50 -0.24
CA TRP A 79 -1.34 -6.39 0.34
C TRP A 79 -0.39 -5.22 0.56
N ILE A 80 -0.76 -4.05 0.05
CA ILE A 80 0.05 -2.84 0.11
C ILE A 80 -0.71 -1.66 0.70
N GLY A 81 -1.93 -1.84 1.18
CA GLY A 81 -2.68 -0.70 1.74
C GLY A 81 -4.18 -0.85 1.72
N TYR A 82 -4.86 0.23 2.08
CA TYR A 82 -6.30 0.28 2.18
C TYR A 82 -6.85 1.66 1.83
N ILE A 83 -8.15 1.67 1.49
CA ILE A 83 -8.93 2.87 1.29
C ILE A 83 -9.95 2.96 2.42
N ALA A 84 -9.90 4.04 3.19
CA ALA A 84 -10.88 4.35 4.21
C ALA A 84 -11.69 5.59 3.82
N VAL A 85 -12.99 5.54 4.06
CA VAL A 85 -13.90 6.65 3.85
C VAL A 85 -14.52 6.97 5.18
N SER A 86 -14.68 8.24 5.52
CA SER A 86 -15.44 8.62 6.73
C SER A 86 -16.86 7.99 6.67
N ASN A 87 -17.58 7.89 7.78
CA ASN A 87 -19.00 7.55 7.74
C ASN A 87 -19.87 8.82 7.61
N ASP A 88 -21.19 8.66 7.50
CA ASP A 88 -22.11 9.79 7.32
C ASP A 88 -22.19 10.73 8.52
N GLN A 89 -22.12 10.19 9.73
CA GLN A 89 -22.14 11.01 10.94
C GLN A 89 -20.88 11.88 11.02
N ALA A 90 -19.71 11.26 10.87
CA ALA A 90 -18.42 11.94 10.90
C ALA A 90 -18.31 13.00 9.78
N SER A 91 -18.82 12.72 8.59
CA SER A 91 -18.78 13.71 7.50
C SER A 91 -19.71 14.88 7.68
N LYS A 92 -20.89 14.68 8.28
CA LYS A 92 -21.77 15.78 8.65
C LYS A 92 -21.10 16.69 9.68
N GLU A 93 -20.48 16.11 10.71
CA GLU A 93 -19.75 16.86 11.73
C GLU A 93 -18.55 17.63 11.14
N MET A 94 -17.82 17.02 10.21
CA MET A 94 -16.67 17.64 9.55
C MET A 94 -17.03 18.60 8.41
N GLY A 95 -18.29 18.58 7.93
CA GLY A 95 -18.76 19.33 6.77
C GLY A 95 -18.19 18.85 5.43
N ARG A 96 -17.56 17.66 5.38
CA ARG A 96 -16.93 17.09 4.18
C ARG A 96 -16.80 15.58 4.28
N ARG A 97 -16.72 14.90 3.13
CA ARG A 97 -16.30 13.51 3.06
C ARG A 97 -14.78 13.42 2.98
N GLU A 98 -14.18 12.78 3.96
CA GLU A 98 -12.76 12.42 3.92
C GLU A 98 -12.58 11.02 3.33
N ILE A 99 -11.62 10.90 2.41
CA ILE A 99 -11.17 9.64 1.80
C ILE A 99 -9.66 9.55 2.01
N TYR A 100 -9.23 8.47 2.65
CA TYR A 100 -7.83 8.15 2.87
C TYR A 100 -7.43 6.98 2.00
N VAL A 101 -6.31 7.14 1.30
CA VAL A 101 -5.61 6.06 0.62
C VAL A 101 -4.29 5.87 1.36
N ALA A 102 -4.19 4.82 2.16
CA ALA A 102 -3.02 4.52 2.96
C ALA A 102 -2.20 3.43 2.28
N TRP A 103 -0.97 3.76 1.93
CA TRP A 103 0.01 2.85 1.33
C TRP A 103 0.94 2.34 2.42
N ARG A 104 1.19 1.03 2.43
CA ARG A 104 2.15 0.37 3.29
C ARG A 104 3.55 0.77 2.84
N GLY A 105 4.37 1.19 3.80
CA GLY A 105 5.78 1.39 3.56
C GLY A 105 6.56 0.07 3.43
N THR A 106 7.87 0.25 3.33
CA THR A 106 8.92 -0.75 3.13
C THR A 106 9.35 -1.28 4.51
N ILE A 107 9.34 -2.60 4.72
CA ILE A 107 9.49 -3.22 6.07
C ILE A 107 10.93 -3.72 6.32
N ARG A 108 11.70 -4.08 5.28
CA ARG A 108 13.02 -4.72 5.48
C ARG A 108 14.19 -3.76 5.20
N GLU A 109 15.24 -3.87 6.01
CA GLU A 109 16.55 -3.23 5.77
C GLU A 109 17.17 -3.59 4.40
N ALA A 110 16.85 -4.77 3.85
CA ALA A 110 17.30 -5.19 2.52
C ALA A 110 16.69 -4.39 1.36
N GLU A 111 15.62 -3.63 1.60
CA GLU A 111 15.04 -2.71 0.61
C GLU A 111 15.88 -1.41 0.52
N TRP A 112 16.55 -0.99 1.59
CA TRP A 112 17.44 0.18 1.59
C TRP A 112 18.73 -0.05 0.79
N VAL A 113 19.25 -1.29 0.77
CA VAL A 113 20.46 -1.62 -0.01
C VAL A 113 20.18 -1.54 -1.53
N ASN A 114 18.92 -1.74 -1.96
CA ASN A 114 18.52 -1.63 -3.37
C ASN A 114 18.04 -0.22 -3.76
N ASP A 115 17.57 0.60 -2.81
CA ASP A 115 17.28 2.03 -3.07
C ASP A 115 18.54 2.83 -3.45
N LEU A 116 19.73 2.37 -3.02
CA LEU A 116 21.01 2.95 -3.41
C LEU A 116 21.41 2.67 -4.87
N GLY A 117 20.74 1.72 -5.54
CA GLY A 117 20.98 1.34 -6.94
C GLY A 117 19.81 1.62 -7.88
N ALA A 118 18.73 2.23 -7.40
CA ALA A 118 17.55 2.51 -8.20
C ALA A 118 17.88 3.53 -9.30
N VAL A 119 17.78 3.11 -10.55
CA VAL A 119 17.92 3.99 -11.71
C VAL A 119 16.60 4.74 -11.90
N PRO A 120 16.63 6.09 -11.95
CA PRO A 120 15.48 6.88 -12.31
C PRO A 120 14.81 6.44 -13.62
N GLU A 121 13.53 6.10 -13.55
CA GLU A 121 12.70 5.83 -14.72
C GLU A 121 11.74 7.00 -15.00
N SER A 122 11.28 7.11 -16.23
CA SER A 122 10.40 8.19 -16.66
C SER A 122 8.95 7.93 -16.23
N VAL A 123 8.30 8.92 -15.60
CA VAL A 123 6.87 8.90 -15.25
C VAL A 123 5.92 9.13 -16.42
N GLN A 124 6.43 9.41 -17.62
CA GLN A 124 5.60 9.72 -18.79
C GLN A 124 4.49 8.69 -19.08
N PRO A 125 4.71 7.36 -18.97
CA PRO A 125 3.66 6.37 -19.21
C PRO A 125 2.48 6.45 -18.22
N LEU A 126 2.68 7.06 -17.05
CA LEU A 126 1.66 7.22 -16.01
C LEU A 126 0.87 8.54 -16.16
N LEU A 127 1.32 9.44 -17.03
CA LEU A 127 0.66 10.72 -17.26
C LEU A 127 -0.48 10.58 -18.26
N SER A 128 -1.58 11.29 -18.00
CA SER A 128 -2.66 11.38 -18.98
C SER A 128 -2.17 12.01 -20.29
N PRO A 129 -2.65 11.54 -21.46
CA PRO A 129 -2.25 12.11 -22.75
C PRO A 129 -2.44 13.64 -22.77
N GLY A 130 -1.39 14.37 -23.16
CA GLY A 130 -1.42 15.84 -23.30
C GLY A 130 -1.01 16.63 -22.05
N LYS A 131 -0.71 15.98 -20.91
CA LYS A 131 -0.10 16.65 -19.76
C LYS A 131 1.42 16.55 -19.83
N THR A 132 2.07 17.61 -20.27
CA THR A 132 3.51 17.80 -20.07
C THR A 132 3.69 18.58 -18.77
N VAL A 133 4.35 17.99 -17.78
CA VAL A 133 4.61 18.65 -16.48
C VAL A 133 5.78 19.61 -16.66
N PHE A 134 5.52 20.85 -17.08
CA PHE A 134 6.55 21.85 -17.40
C PHE A 134 7.24 22.50 -16.19
N HIS A 135 6.92 22.11 -14.95
CA HIS A 135 7.45 22.79 -13.75
C HIS A 135 7.75 21.91 -12.54
N LEU A 136 7.98 20.60 -12.74
CA LEU A 136 8.61 19.77 -11.72
C LEU A 136 9.95 19.30 -12.29
N LEU A 137 11.04 19.73 -11.65
CA LEU A 137 12.35 19.10 -11.74
C LEU A 137 12.14 17.57 -11.84
N GLU A 138 12.72 16.95 -12.87
CA GLU A 138 12.64 15.52 -13.19
C GLU A 138 12.14 14.66 -12.02
N PHE A 139 10.84 14.35 -11.98
CA PHE A 139 10.29 13.52 -10.92
C PHE A 139 10.72 12.08 -11.21
N LYS A 140 11.80 11.69 -10.57
CA LYS A 140 12.44 10.39 -10.67
C LYS A 140 11.97 9.57 -9.47
N ALA A 141 11.12 8.57 -9.68
CA ALA A 141 10.82 7.59 -8.64
C ALA A 141 11.85 6.45 -8.71
N ALA A 142 12.11 5.79 -7.58
CA ALA A 142 12.96 4.61 -7.59
C ALA A 142 12.34 3.54 -8.49
N THR A 143 13.17 2.84 -9.28
CA THR A 143 12.78 1.81 -10.26
C THR A 143 11.71 0.86 -9.70
N GLY A 144 11.82 0.47 -8.43
CA GLY A 144 10.86 -0.37 -7.73
C GLY A 144 9.40 0.10 -7.74
N PHE A 145 9.16 1.41 -7.67
CA PHE A 145 7.81 1.98 -7.68
C PHE A 145 7.16 1.95 -9.07
N PHE A 146 7.95 1.89 -10.14
CA PHE A 146 7.45 1.83 -11.52
C PHE A 146 6.94 0.45 -11.92
N TYR A 147 7.51 -0.60 -11.32
CA TYR A 147 7.16 -1.99 -11.65
C TYR A 147 6.08 -2.58 -10.75
N MET A 148 5.60 -1.84 -9.75
CA MET A 148 4.44 -2.23 -8.97
C MET A 148 3.16 -1.92 -9.75
N ALA A 149 2.50 -2.96 -10.26
CA ALA A 149 1.15 -2.84 -10.80
C ALA A 149 0.14 -2.98 -9.65
N VAL A 150 -0.72 -1.97 -9.46
CA VAL A 150 -1.81 -2.03 -8.47
C VAL A 150 -2.97 -2.83 -9.05
N ILE A 151 -3.33 -3.94 -8.42
CA ILE A 151 -4.49 -4.74 -8.78
C ILE A 151 -5.67 -4.29 -7.91
N HIS A 152 -6.72 -3.78 -8.56
CA HIS A 152 -8.00 -3.54 -7.90
C HIS A 152 -8.90 -4.77 -8.06
N PHE A 153 -9.28 -5.39 -6.95
CA PHE A 153 -10.41 -6.31 -6.89
C PHE A 153 -11.61 -5.56 -6.32
N PHE A 154 -12.67 -5.42 -7.13
CA PHE A 154 -13.96 -4.83 -6.74
C PHE A 154 -14.67 -5.71 -5.71
#